data_AF-A0A3B9ZE06-F1
#
_entry.id   AF-A0A3B9ZE06-F1
#
_cell.length_a   1.000
_cell.length_b   1.000
_cell.length_c   1.000
_cell.angle_alpha   90.00
_cell.angle_beta   90.00
_cell.angle_gamma   90.00
#
_symmetry.space_group_name_H-M   'P 1'
#
loop_
_entity.id
_entity.type
_entity.pdbx_description
1 polymer ?
#
loop_
_entity_poly.entity_id
_entity_poly.type
_entity_poly.pdbx_seq_one_letter_code
_entity_poly.pdbx_strand_id
1 'polypeptide(L)'
;MHTVKKKIIVKNKLGLHARPAALFVQIANKFEADVKVTKDDMEVNGKSIMGILMLAAEKDSTITIVTTGKDAHEAMAELEKMAGTDDMEQMLKPVNPVPAERNPSKHGEKKAKK
;
A
#
# COMPACT_ATOMS: atom_id res chain seq x y z
N MET A 1 -12.34 16.12 0.60
CA MET A 1 -11.55 14.96 1.05
C MET A 1 -12.35 13.73 0.69
N HIS A 2 -11.79 12.83 -0.11
CA HIS A 2 -12.50 11.68 -0.69
C HIS A 2 -12.03 10.39 -0.04
N THR A 3 -12.93 9.42 0.08
CA THR A 3 -12.61 8.06 0.52
C THR A 3 -13.12 7.07 -0.51
N VAL A 4 -12.25 6.17 -0.96
CA VAL A 4 -12.57 5.11 -1.92
C VAL A 4 -12.24 3.77 -1.29
N LYS A 5 -13.17 2.80 -1.40
CA LYS A 5 -13.01 1.44 -0.88
C LYS A 5 -13.28 0.43 -1.98
N LYS A 6 -12.35 -0.50 -2.21
CA LYS A 6 -12.52 -1.57 -3.19
C LYS A 6 -12.02 -2.91 -2.66
N LYS A 7 -12.72 -3.99 -3.02
CA LYS A 7 -12.23 -5.37 -2.88
C LYS A 7 -11.55 -5.77 -4.17
N ILE A 8 -10.33 -6.30 -4.08
CA ILE A 8 -9.49 -6.65 -5.22
C ILE A 8 -8.96 -8.07 -5.00
N ILE A 9 -9.00 -8.87 -6.06
CA ILE A 9 -8.37 -10.19 -6.08
C ILE A 9 -6.94 -10.01 -6.55
N VAL A 10 -5.97 -10.49 -5.77
CA VAL A 10 -4.55 -10.41 -6.12
C VAL A 10 -4.26 -11.42 -7.24
N LYS A 11 -3.89 -10.97 -8.44
CA LYS A 11 -3.75 -11.88 -9.60
C LYS A 11 -2.33 -12.34 -9.88
N ASN A 12 -1.33 -11.59 -9.44
CA ASN A 12 0.06 -11.93 -9.70
C ASN A 12 0.51 -13.21 -8.94
N LYS A 13 1.39 -13.98 -9.56
CA LYS A 13 1.84 -15.29 -9.04
C LYS A 13 2.60 -15.23 -7.71
N LEU A 14 3.23 -14.09 -7.41
CA LEU A 14 4.02 -13.91 -6.18
C LEU A 14 3.17 -13.38 -5.01
N GLY A 15 1.89 -13.05 -5.26
CA GLY A 15 1.08 -12.31 -4.29
C GLY A 15 1.63 -10.90 -4.04
N LEU A 16 1.32 -10.28 -2.91
CA LEU A 16 1.97 -9.04 -2.46
C LEU A 16 3.23 -9.32 -1.63
N HIS A 17 4.12 -10.16 -2.17
CA HIS A 17 5.43 -10.45 -1.59
C HIS A 17 6.56 -9.96 -2.51
N ALA A 18 7.78 -9.91 -1.99
CA ALA A 18 8.99 -9.56 -2.75
C ALA A 18 8.82 -8.28 -3.59
N ARG A 19 8.90 -8.39 -4.92
CA ARG A 19 8.85 -7.25 -5.84
C ARG A 19 7.46 -6.60 -5.96
N PRO A 20 6.35 -7.34 -6.12
CA PRO A 20 5.01 -6.76 -6.05
C PRO A 20 4.78 -5.94 -4.77
N ALA A 21 5.28 -6.39 -3.61
CA ALA A 21 5.17 -5.66 -2.36
C ALA A 21 5.88 -4.30 -2.42
N ALA A 22 7.13 -4.29 -2.91
CA ALA A 22 7.88 -3.05 -3.09
C ALA A 22 7.18 -2.09 -4.05
N LEU A 23 6.70 -2.59 -5.19
CA LEU A 23 5.98 -1.78 -6.18
C LEU A 23 4.66 -1.22 -5.62
N PHE A 24 3.91 -2.02 -4.85
CA PHE A 24 2.70 -1.57 -4.14
C PHE A 24 3.01 -0.37 -3.25
N VAL A 25 4.03 -0.53 -2.40
CA VAL A 25 4.43 0.49 -1.43
C VAL A 25 4.93 1.75 -2.14
N GLN A 26 5.70 1.60 -3.22
CA GLN A 26 6.13 2.75 -4.01
C GLN A 26 4.96 3.51 -4.60
N ILE A 27 4.00 2.82 -5.23
CA ILE A 27 2.79 3.43 -5.79
C ILE A 27 2.03 4.15 -4.68
N ALA A 28 1.77 3.47 -3.55
CA ALA A 28 1.07 4.07 -2.42
C ALA A 28 1.76 5.33 -1.88
N ASN A 29 3.10 5.38 -1.89
CA ASN A 29 3.88 6.53 -1.44
C ASN A 29 3.96 7.68 -2.44
N LYS A 30 3.51 7.52 -3.70
CA LYS A 30 3.39 8.64 -4.65
C LYS A 30 2.27 9.62 -4.26
N PHE A 31 1.28 9.15 -3.50
CA PHE A 31 0.07 9.88 -3.19
C PHE A 31 0.09 10.41 -1.76
N GLU A 32 -0.57 11.55 -1.54
CA GLU A 32 -0.80 12.08 -0.20
C GLU A 32 -1.87 11.26 0.55
N ALA A 33 -2.84 10.69 -0.17
CA ALA A 33 -3.91 9.88 0.41
C ALA A 33 -3.38 8.80 1.36
N ASP A 34 -4.01 8.65 2.51
CA ASP A 34 -3.81 7.51 3.38
C ASP A 34 -4.25 6.23 2.66
N VAL A 35 -3.47 5.17 2.79
CA VAL A 35 -3.74 3.87 2.17
C VAL A 35 -3.80 2.81 3.26
N LYS A 36 -4.96 2.18 3.42
CA LYS A 36 -5.15 1.02 4.29
C LYS A 36 -5.43 -0.21 3.46
N VAL A 37 -4.85 -1.33 3.85
CA VAL A 37 -5.03 -2.61 3.18
C VAL A 37 -5.44 -3.65 4.21
N THR A 38 -6.52 -4.37 3.94
CA THR A 38 -7.06 -5.40 4.82
C THR A 38 -7.11 -6.72 4.09
N LYS A 39 -6.62 -7.79 4.73
CA LYS A 39 -6.87 -9.18 4.33
C LYS A 39 -7.39 -9.91 5.56
N ASP A 40 -8.52 -10.60 5.42
CA ASP A 40 -9.20 -11.24 6.54
C ASP A 40 -9.44 -10.20 7.67
N ASP A 41 -8.91 -10.44 8.87
CA ASP A 41 -9.04 -9.54 10.03
C ASP A 41 -7.82 -8.62 10.24
N MET A 42 -6.81 -8.71 9.37
CA MET A 42 -5.58 -7.92 9.50
C MET A 42 -5.64 -6.68 8.61
N GLU A 43 -5.57 -5.49 9.23
CA GLU A 43 -5.42 -4.20 8.55
C GLU A 43 -4.01 -3.64 8.75
N VAL A 44 -3.38 -3.16 7.68
CA VAL A 44 -2.05 -2.55 7.70
C VAL A 44 -2.02 -1.22 6.94
N ASN A 45 -0.98 -0.43 7.20
CA ASN A 45 -0.67 0.75 6.40
C ASN A 45 -0.07 0.32 5.04
N GLY A 46 -0.76 0.65 3.95
CA GLY A 46 -0.34 0.30 2.59
C GLY A 46 0.91 1.03 2.10
N LYS A 47 1.39 2.05 2.83
CA LYS A 47 2.64 2.76 2.58
C LYS A 47 3.85 2.17 3.31
N SER A 48 3.68 1.15 4.15
CA SER A 48 4.79 0.49 4.85
C SER A 48 5.05 -0.90 4.28
N ILE A 49 6.30 -1.15 3.89
CA ILE A 49 6.72 -2.44 3.34
C ILE A 49 6.55 -3.58 4.34
N MET A 50 6.84 -3.33 5.62
CA MET A 50 6.64 -4.35 6.66
C MET A 50 5.16 -4.72 6.79
N GLY A 51 4.26 -3.72 6.75
CA GLY A 51 2.81 -3.96 6.78
C GLY A 51 2.34 -4.85 5.63
N ILE A 52 2.74 -4.53 4.40
CA ILE A 52 2.34 -5.30 3.22
C ILE A 52 2.88 -6.73 3.27
N LEU A 53 4.12 -6.94 3.71
CA LEU A 53 4.68 -8.29 3.85
C LEU A 53 3.96 -9.10 4.94
N MET A 54 3.53 -8.48 6.03
CA MET A 54 2.80 -9.16 7.10
C MET A 54 1.39 -9.63 6.69
N LEU A 55 0.73 -8.93 5.75
CA LEU A 55 -0.58 -9.35 5.25
C LEU A 55 -0.59 -10.75 4.63
N ALA A 56 0.57 -11.23 4.17
CA ALA A 56 0.70 -12.52 3.49
C ALA A 56 -0.34 -12.72 2.36
N ALA A 57 -0.58 -11.67 1.56
CA ALA A 57 -1.60 -11.68 0.53
C ALA A 57 -1.12 -12.47 -0.70
N GLU A 58 -1.40 -13.76 -0.72
CA GLU A 58 -1.06 -14.68 -1.81
C GLU A 58 -1.93 -14.48 -3.06
N LYS A 59 -1.54 -15.16 -4.16
CA LYS A 59 -2.32 -15.18 -5.39
C LYS A 59 -3.74 -15.66 -5.12
N ASP A 60 -4.71 -15.04 -5.79
CA ASP A 60 -6.15 -15.27 -5.70
C ASP A 60 -6.77 -14.94 -4.31
N SER A 61 -5.98 -14.44 -3.35
CA SER A 61 -6.53 -13.85 -2.14
C SER A 61 -7.29 -12.56 -2.43
N THR A 62 -8.31 -12.30 -1.62
CA THR A 62 -9.08 -11.04 -1.70
C THR A 62 -8.55 -10.08 -0.64
N ILE A 63 -8.14 -8.89 -1.08
CA ILE A 63 -7.78 -7.78 -0.20
C ILE A 63 -8.80 -6.65 -0.35
N THR A 64 -8.97 -5.87 0.71
CA THR A 64 -9.73 -4.61 0.68
C THR A 64 -8.74 -3.47 0.77
N ILE A 65 -8.76 -2.56 -0.21
CA ILE A 65 -7.98 -1.33 -0.17
C ILE A 65 -8.94 -0.18 0.17
N VAL A 66 -8.51 0.69 1.07
CA VAL A 66 -9.17 1.97 1.37
C VAL A 66 -8.17 3.09 1.17
N THR A 67 -8.49 4.04 0.29
CA THR A 67 -7.71 5.27 0.09
C THR A 67 -8.51 6.46 0.62
N THR A 68 -7.86 7.37 1.35
CA THR A 68 -8.52 8.58 1.88
C THR A 68 -7.64 9.80 1.71
N GLY A 69 -8.12 10.84 1.02
CA GLY A 69 -7.31 12.01 0.70
C GLY A 69 -7.84 12.83 -0.46
N LYS A 70 -7.02 13.77 -0.95
CA LYS A 70 -7.34 14.62 -2.11
C LYS A 70 -7.18 13.88 -3.44
N ASP A 71 -6.27 12.91 -3.47
CA ASP A 71 -5.85 12.08 -4.60
C ASP A 71 -6.25 10.60 -4.39
N ALA A 72 -7.32 10.37 -3.62
CA ALA A 72 -7.76 9.03 -3.23
C ALA A 72 -8.22 8.17 -4.43
N HIS A 73 -8.85 8.78 -5.43
CA HIS A 73 -9.34 8.08 -6.61
C HIS A 73 -8.18 7.62 -7.50
N GLU A 74 -7.19 8.50 -7.72
CA GLU A 74 -5.98 8.23 -8.48
C GLU A 74 -5.14 7.14 -7.80
N ALA A 75 -4.97 7.24 -6.47
CA ALA A 75 -4.29 6.23 -5.67
C ALA A 75 -4.98 4.87 -5.80
N MET A 76 -6.31 4.82 -5.68
CA MET A 76 -7.06 3.57 -5.82
C MET A 76 -6.88 2.95 -7.20
N ALA A 77 -6.93 3.76 -8.26
CA ALA A 77 -6.82 3.28 -9.64
C ALA A 77 -5.45 2.65 -9.93
N GLU A 78 -4.34 3.26 -9.51
CA GLU A 78 -3.01 2.66 -9.69
C GLU A 78 -2.83 1.38 -8.86
N LEU A 79 -3.30 1.37 -7.61
CA LEU A 79 -3.18 0.22 -6.72
C LEU A 79 -4.02 -0.97 -7.19
N GLU A 80 -5.26 -0.72 -7.61
CA GLU A 80 -6.14 -1.74 -8.20
C GLU A 80 -5.53 -2.36 -9.45
N LYS A 81 -5.00 -1.52 -10.35
CA LYS A 81 -4.35 -1.99 -11.57
C LYS A 81 -3.15 -2.89 -11.27
N MET A 82 -2.32 -2.51 -10.30
CA MET A 82 -1.12 -3.28 -9.94
C MET A 82 -1.49 -4.59 -9.23
N ALA A 83 -2.41 -4.57 -8.27
CA ALA A 83 -2.80 -5.77 -7.53
C ALA A 83 -3.62 -6.76 -8.39
N GLY A 84 -4.44 -6.25 -9.30
CA GLY A 84 -5.35 -7.04 -10.14
C GLY A 84 -4.76 -7.56 -11.44
N THR A 85 -3.49 -7.26 -11.77
CA THR A 85 -2.83 -7.73 -12.99
C THR A 85 -1.84 -8.87 -12.69
N ASP A 86 -1.64 -9.78 -13.65
CA ASP A 86 -0.55 -10.78 -13.65
C ASP A 86 0.65 -10.33 -14.50
N ASP A 87 0.61 -9.12 -15.04
CA ASP A 87 1.61 -8.57 -15.94
C ASP A 87 2.97 -8.37 -15.24
N MET A 88 3.86 -9.35 -15.48
CA MET A 88 5.22 -9.41 -14.92
C MET A 88 6.16 -8.36 -15.52
N GLU A 89 5.81 -7.70 -16.63
CA GLU A 89 6.74 -6.80 -17.33
C GLU A 89 7.06 -5.54 -16.50
N GLN A 90 6.09 -5.03 -15.73
CA GLN A 90 6.34 -3.99 -14.74
C GLN A 90 7.14 -4.49 -13.54
N MET A 91 7.02 -5.78 -13.21
CA MET A 91 7.75 -6.42 -12.11
C MET A 91 9.21 -6.74 -12.47
N LEU A 92 9.65 -6.56 -13.71
CA LEU A 92 11.04 -6.80 -14.12
C LEU A 92 11.86 -5.49 -14.26
N LYS A 93 11.19 -4.33 -14.35
CA LYS A 93 11.84 -3.00 -14.45
C LYS A 93 12.42 -2.50 -13.14
N PRO A 94 13.68 -2.03 -13.07
CA PRO A 94 14.36 -1.70 -11.83
C PRO A 94 13.48 -0.83 -10.93
N VAL A 95 13.26 -1.33 -9.72
CA VAL A 95 12.51 -0.63 -8.69
C VAL A 95 13.40 0.51 -8.20
N ASN A 96 13.00 1.75 -8.47
CA ASN A 96 13.65 2.90 -7.82
C ASN A 96 13.59 2.72 -6.30
N PRO A 97 14.61 3.14 -5.53
CA PRO A 97 14.57 2.98 -4.08
C PRO A 97 13.31 3.65 -3.52
N VAL A 98 12.59 2.93 -2.65
CA VAL A 98 11.50 3.51 -1.87
C VAL A 98 12.11 4.67 -1.08
N PRO A 99 11.58 5.90 -1.17
CA PRO A 99 12.03 6.98 -0.30
C PRO A 99 11.94 6.50 1.15
N ALA A 100 12.98 6.74 1.95
CA ALA A 100 13.02 6.30 3.34
C ALA A 100 11.70 6.67 4.06
N GLU A 101 11.08 5.68 4.71
CA GLU A 101 9.78 5.83 5.40
C GLU A 101 9.71 7.16 6.15
N ARG A 102 8.77 8.05 5.77
CA ARG A 102 8.42 9.19 6.62
C ARG A 102 7.71 8.66 7.85
N ASN A 103 8.47 8.39 8.90
CA ASN A 103 7.95 8.03 10.21
C ASN A 103 6.99 9.12 10.73
N PRO A 104 5.69 8.85 10.95
CA PRO A 104 4.77 9.84 11.51
C PRO A 104 4.96 10.09 13.02
N SER A 105 5.92 9.43 13.68
CA SER A 105 6.10 9.54 15.13
C SER A 105 6.97 10.73 15.52
N LYS A 106 6.44 11.94 15.36
CA LYS A 106 6.75 13.07 16.24
C LYS A 106 5.47 13.81 16.60
N HIS A 107 4.61 13.14 17.38
CA HIS A 107 3.69 13.86 18.25
C HIS A 107 4.52 14.43 19.41
N GLY A 108 4.57 15.75 19.51
CA GLY A 108 5.31 16.43 20.55
C GLY A 108 4.63 16.25 21.90
N GLU A 109 5.38 15.75 22.88
CA GLU A 109 5.13 16.12 24.27
C GLU A 109 6.03 17.30 24.61
N LYS A 110 5.46 18.52 24.47
CA LYS A 110 5.88 19.63 25.32
C LYS A 110 5.51 19.25 26.75
N LYS A 111 6.48 18.95 27.61
CA LYS A 111 6.30 19.11 29.06
C LYS A 111 7.13 20.27 29.54
N ALA A 112 6.44 21.40 29.75
CA ALA A 112 6.88 22.50 30.59
C ALA A 112 6.56 22.17 32.06
N LYS A 113 7.51 22.48 32.95
CA LYS A 113 7.50 22.61 34.43
C LYS A 113 8.77 21.92 34.95
N LYS A 114 9.66 22.56 35.71
CA LYS A 114 9.63 23.78 36.51
C LYS A 114 11.07 24.25 36.68
#